data_AF-A0A3N5YTM0-F1
#
_entry.id   AF-A0A3N5YTM0-F1
#
_cell.length_a   1.000
_cell.length_b   1.000
_cell.length_c   1.000
_cell.angle_alpha   90.00
_cell.angle_beta   90.00
_cell.angle_gamma   90.00
#
_symmetry.space_group_name_H-M   'P 1'
#
loop_
_entity.id
_entity.type
_entity.pdbx_description
1 polymer ?
#
loop_
_entity_poly.entity_id
_entity_poly.type
_entity_poly.pdbx_seq_one_letter_code
_entity_poly.pdbx_strand_id
1 'polypeptide(L)'
;MKARGAGEPVLRIIGLKTQFQTRAGVVKAVDGLDLEIQAGETFGLVGESGCGKSVTALSIMNLLPKRKGRIVGGRILYTPKDG
;
A
#
# COMPACT_ATOMS: atom_id res chain seq x y z
N MET A 1 27.01 8.61 -5.72
CA MET A 1 26.07 8.06 -4.73
C MET A 1 25.61 9.22 -3.85
N LYS A 2 24.37 9.70 -4.01
CA LYS A 2 23.85 10.87 -3.27
C LYS A 2 23.06 10.35 -2.07
N ALA A 3 23.44 10.76 -0.85
CA ALA A 3 22.65 10.46 0.33
C ALA A 3 21.26 11.12 0.21
N ARG A 4 20.19 10.43 0.63
CA ARG A 4 18.83 11.01 0.65
C ARG A 4 18.83 12.29 1.49
N GLY A 5 18.13 13.32 1.02
CA GLY A 5 17.84 14.47 1.86
C GLY A 5 17.03 14.02 3.08
N ALA A 6 17.40 14.48 4.27
CA ALA A 6 16.59 14.27 5.46
C ALA A 6 15.20 14.89 5.20
N GLY A 7 14.14 14.07 5.20
CA GLY A 7 12.75 14.50 5.04
C GLY A 7 12.05 14.11 3.73
N GLU A 8 12.69 13.37 2.82
CA GLU A 8 11.99 12.81 1.66
C GLU A 8 11.43 11.41 1.99
N PRO A 9 10.11 11.17 1.82
CA PRO A 9 9.52 9.86 2.10
C PRO A 9 10.06 8.79 1.14
N VAL A 10 10.33 7.60 1.67
CA VAL A 10 10.71 6.43 0.87
C VAL A 10 9.50 5.76 0.22
N LEU A 11 8.34 5.89 0.85
CA LEU A 11 7.06 5.41 0.36
C LEU A 11 6.01 6.50 0.56
N ARG A 12 5.27 6.81 -0.50
CA ARG A 12 4.10 7.68 -0.45
C ARG A 12 2.93 7.00 -1.16
N ILE A 13 1.84 6.82 -0.43
CA ILE A 13 0.59 6.24 -0.90
C ILE A 13 -0.48 7.32 -0.87
N ILE A 14 -1.17 7.49 -2.00
CA ILE A 14 -2.23 8.49 -2.15
C ILE A 14 -3.51 7.78 -2.58
N GLY A 15 -4.49 7.74 -1.69
CA GLY A 15 -5.83 7.21 -1.93
C GLY A 15 -5.88 5.78 -2.44
N LEU A 16 -5.04 4.88 -1.91
CA LEU A 16 -4.99 3.48 -2.36
C LEU A 16 -6.34 2.78 -2.14
N LYS A 17 -6.85 2.16 -3.21
CA LYS A 17 -8.09 1.37 -3.17
C LYS A 17 -7.85 -0.02 -3.74
N THR A 18 -8.16 -1.04 -2.95
CA THR A 18 -8.05 -2.44 -3.33
C THR A 18 -9.37 -3.15 -3.10
N GLN A 19 -9.86 -3.81 -4.15
CA GLN A 19 -11.15 -4.48 -4.16
C GLN A 19 -11.04 -5.94 -4.60
N PHE A 20 -11.94 -6.77 -4.05
CA PHE A 20 -12.09 -8.16 -4.44
C PHE A 20 -13.49 -8.42 -4.97
N GLN A 21 -13.58 -9.12 -6.10
CA GLN A 21 -14.85 -9.63 -6.58
C GLN A 21 -15.17 -10.96 -5.90
N THR A 22 -16.35 -11.04 -5.29
CA THR A 22 -16.86 -12.25 -4.63
C THR A 22 -18.26 -12.57 -5.14
N ARG A 23 -18.78 -13.77 -4.80
CA ARG A 23 -20.17 -14.14 -5.14
C ARG A 23 -21.21 -13.24 -4.45
N ALA A 24 -20.86 -12.67 -3.29
CA ALA A 24 -21.74 -11.77 -2.52
C ALA A 24 -21.59 -10.29 -2.94
N GLY A 25 -20.79 -10.00 -3.98
CA GLY A 25 -20.51 -8.65 -4.45
C GLY A 25 -19.07 -8.21 -4.23
N VAL A 26 -18.84 -6.91 -4.32
CA VAL A 26 -17.51 -6.29 -4.22
C VAL A 26 -17.15 -6.06 -2.75
N VAL A 27 -16.02 -6.63 -2.34
CA VAL A 27 -15.42 -6.34 -1.03
C VAL A 27 -14.35 -5.26 -1.20
N LYS A 28 -14.50 -4.16 -0.48
CA LYS A 28 -13.51 -3.08 -0.41
C LYS A 28 -12.52 -3.36 0.72
N ALA A 29 -11.43 -4.03 0.41
CA ALA A 29 -10.45 -4.43 1.41
C ALA A 29 -9.50 -3.28 1.82
N VAL A 30 -9.32 -2.30 0.94
CA VAL A 30 -8.68 -1.01 1.24
C VAL A 30 -9.50 0.06 0.50
N ASP A 31 -9.94 1.11 1.19
CA ASP A 31 -10.80 2.15 0.61
C ASP A 31 -10.28 3.56 0.89
N GLY A 32 -9.22 3.97 0.19
CA GLY A 32 -8.67 5.32 0.26
C GLY A 32 -7.61 5.49 1.34
N LEU A 33 -6.59 4.61 1.35
CA LEU A 33 -5.46 4.74 2.26
C LEU A 33 -4.46 5.80 1.75
N ASP A 34 -4.20 6.81 2.60
CA ASP A 34 -3.07 7.73 2.49
C ASP A 34 -2.02 7.36 3.54
N LEU A 35 -0.75 7.23 3.13
CA LEU A 35 0.36 6.85 4.01
C LEU A 35 1.68 7.41 3.47
N GLU A 36 2.50 7.96 4.35
CA GLU A 36 3.88 8.34 4.06
C GLU A 36 4.80 7.63 5.06
N ILE A 37 5.90 7.06 4.58
CA ILE A 37 6.96 6.47 5.42
C ILE A 37 8.27 7.19 5.07
N GLN A 38 8.91 7.76 6.09
CA GLN A 38 10.17 8.49 5.97
C GLN A 38 11.38 7.54 5.88
N ALA A 39 12.49 8.07 5.36
CA ALA A 39 13.75 7.32 5.35
C ALA A 39 14.20 7.00 6.78
N GLY A 40 14.39 5.71 7.08
CA GLY A 40 14.80 5.24 8.41
C GLY A 40 13.65 5.07 9.41
N GLU A 41 12.41 5.37 9.02
CA GLU A 41 11.24 5.14 9.87
C GLU A 41 10.89 3.65 9.98
N THR A 42 10.52 3.22 11.19
CA THR A 42 9.89 1.92 11.42
C THR A 42 8.38 2.10 11.58
N PHE A 43 7.62 1.60 10.61
CA PHE A 43 6.16 1.65 10.59
C PHE A 43 5.54 0.29 10.90
N GLY A 44 4.52 0.26 11.76
CA GLY A 44 3.75 -0.95 12.10
C GLY A 44 2.28 -0.81 11.75
N LEU A 45 1.73 -1.78 11.01
CA LEU A 45 0.29 -1.84 10.67
C LEU A 45 -0.40 -2.92 11.51
N VAL A 46 -1.29 -2.49 12.42
CA VAL A 46 -1.99 -3.36 13.38
C VAL A 46 -3.51 -3.26 13.27
N GLY A 47 -4.23 -4.24 13.82
CA GLY A 47 -5.70 -4.32 13.80
C GLY A 47 -6.21 -5.76 13.79
N GLU A 48 -7.53 -5.93 13.90
CA GLU A 48 -8.20 -7.24 13.98
C GLU A 48 -8.03 -8.13 12.74
N SER A 49 -8.27 -9.43 12.88
CA SER A 49 -8.28 -10.35 11.74
C SER A 49 -9.29 -9.90 10.68
N GLY A 50 -8.87 -9.85 9.41
CA GLY A 50 -9.75 -9.45 8.31
C GLY A 50 -9.84 -7.94 8.01
N CYS A 51 -9.23 -7.04 8.82
CA CYS A 51 -9.34 -5.59 8.59
C CYS A 51 -8.52 -5.03 7.39
N GLY A 52 -7.87 -5.89 6.60
CA GLY A 52 -7.17 -5.47 5.38
C GLY A 52 -5.65 -5.33 5.46
N LYS A 53 -5.00 -5.57 6.62
CA LYS A 53 -3.54 -5.43 6.79
C LYS A 53 -2.69 -6.11 5.73
N SER A 54 -2.89 -7.43 5.55
CA SER A 54 -2.16 -8.21 4.54
C SER A 54 -2.48 -7.76 3.12
N VAL A 55 -3.72 -7.33 2.87
CA VAL A 55 -4.11 -6.79 1.57
C VAL A 55 -3.39 -5.48 1.30
N THR A 56 -3.29 -4.57 2.27
CA THR A 56 -2.52 -3.33 2.16
C THR A 56 -1.07 -3.62 1.80
N ALA A 57 -0.39 -4.48 2.56
CA ALA A 57 1.00 -4.86 2.30
C ALA A 57 1.20 -5.46 0.90
N LEU A 58 0.34 -6.41 0.50
CA LEU A 58 0.40 -7.04 -0.82
C LEU A 58 0.06 -6.05 -1.95
N SER A 59 -0.83 -5.08 -1.72
CA SER A 59 -1.16 -4.03 -2.70
C SER A 59 0.06 -3.14 -2.95
N ILE A 60 0.76 -2.73 -1.88
CA ILE A 60 1.96 -1.90 -1.96
C ILE A 60 3.06 -2.61 -2.74
N MET A 61 3.27 -3.91 -2.48
CA MET A 61 4.28 -4.72 -3.17
C MET A 61 3.85 -5.19 -4.57
N ASN A 62 2.64 -4.86 -5.02
CA ASN A 62 2.05 -5.35 -6.26
C ASN A 62 2.02 -6.90 -6.37
N LEU A 63 1.71 -7.56 -5.25
CA LEU A 63 1.67 -9.03 -5.09
C LEU A 63 0.24 -9.58 -4.89
N LEU A 64 -0.79 -8.79 -5.18
CA LEU A 64 -2.17 -9.26 -5.04
C LEU A 64 -2.45 -10.47 -5.97
N PRO A 65 -3.28 -11.43 -5.52
CA PRO A 65 -3.69 -12.56 -6.34
C PRO A 65 -4.54 -12.07 -7.53
N LYS A 66 -3.94 -12.13 -8.73
CA LYS A 66 -4.46 -11.55 -9.98
C LYS A 66 -5.90 -11.97 -10.35
N ARG A 67 -6.35 -13.14 -9.88
CA ARG A 67 -7.67 -13.69 -10.24
C ARG A 67 -8.84 -13.03 -9.51
N LYS A 68 -8.62 -12.38 -8.36
CA LYS A 68 -9.73 -11.88 -7.52
C LYS A 68 -9.51 -10.47 -6.98
N GLY A 69 -8.27 -10.09 -6.66
CA GLY A 69 -7.94 -8.77 -6.11
C GLY A 69 -7.42 -7.81 -7.17
N ARG A 70 -7.89 -6.56 -7.14
CA ARG A 70 -7.41 -5.49 -8.01
C ARG A 70 -7.19 -4.21 -7.23
N ILE A 71 -6.11 -3.50 -7.55
CA ILE A 71 -5.94 -2.09 -7.20
C ILE A 71 -6.81 -1.32 -8.19
N VAL A 72 -7.82 -0.61 -7.69
CA VAL A 72 -8.81 0.09 -8.51
C VAL A 72 -8.66 1.61 -8.49
N GLY A 73 -7.74 2.12 -7.67
CA GLY A 73 -7.46 3.54 -7.57
C GLY A 73 -6.31 3.87 -6.64
N GLY A 74 -5.87 5.12 -6.73
CA GLY A 74 -4.75 5.66 -5.97
C GLY A 74 -3.41 5.57 -6.68
N ARG A 75 -2.36 5.99 -5.98
CA ARG A 75 -0.96 5.98 -6.46
C ARG A 75 -0.03 5.51 -5.35
N ILE A 76 0.99 4.75 -5.73
CA ILE A 76 2.08 4.33 -4.86
C ILE A 76 3.37 4.86 -5.49
N LEU A 77 4.06 5.73 -4.77
CA LEU A 77 5.36 6.30 -5.13
C LEU A 77 6.41 5.66 -4.23
N TYR A 78 7.39 4.99 -4.84
CA TYR A 78 8.50 4.39 -4.13
C TYR A 78 9.80 5.00 -4.66
N THR A 79 10.62 5.53 -3.76
CA THR A 79 11.93 6.10 -4.10
C THR A 79 13.00 5.07 -3.73
N PRO A 80 13.68 4.42 -4.70
CA PRO A 80 14.73 3.44 -4.42
C PRO A 80 15.92 4.04 -3.68
N LYS A 81 16.70 3.19 -3.00
CA LYS A 81 17.91 3.62 -2.27
C LYS A 81 19.08 3.97 -3.20
N ASP A 82 19.07 3.43 -4.42
CA ASP A 82 20.18 3.49 -5.39
C ASP A 82 19.74 4.10 -6.73
N GLY A 83 19.35 5.38 -6.70
CA GLY A 83 19.19 6.25 -7.88
C GLY A 83 20.23 7.35 -7.89
#